data_AF-A0A3R6WP66-F1
#
_entry.id   AF-A0A3R6WP66-F1
#
_cell.length_a   1.000
_cell.length_b   1.000
_cell.length_c   1.000
_cell.angle_alpha   90.00
_cell.angle_beta   90.00
_cell.angle_gamma   90.00
#
_symmetry.space_group_name_H-M   'P 1'
#
loop_
_entity.id
_entity.type
_entity.pdbx_description
1 polymer ?
#
loop_
_entity_poly.entity_id
_entity_poly.type
_entity_poly.pdbx_seq_one_letter_code
_entity_poly.pdbx_strand_id
1 'polypeptide(L)'
;MYNEEKKLITDIQRKKDLDRNLALFAGVASKANYEYACHKFTLNYLTLKDMHMDGDVPDDPYIAQCQAVIDKLIGDFVVGDKTVCEDADMKLISDVRNTITAKMKVLTSYTDAFEMYEYILNRKEYSYPENVDEEIQKELKELDEAGVSDFAEEIYRFVFADQDKVAINSKLQSIIGQLPIRMTKNRFYDILGETLDIYNGVEKESLDQFIEMIENTALIRLPEGFETEYPELHEALEVLKAGDYTALDYDGYRKLTDVLDRSAAFLNSVVTEYMLIIELVNDLYVMMLALDSKEGVSESCKKAMTVIEKAVADDGEHLEAVYALLDDIVGEQELAGEHKVMLESAVYDISTGYTDDIAANELQDTYRDLEIMDKLLSGSMFVDIDNIAVMGVLNVDTDYIAACKEKLTNEFADLFAANSMTVNRAIMAKILSNIPVFFNTTDEIREYVNGSLSRCREKSELLADYIVIKQMMEE
;
A
#
# COMPACT_ATOMS: atom_id res chain seq x y z
N MET A 1 -26.07 0.39 -21.21
CA MET A 1 -24.66 0.56 -21.59
C MET A 1 -24.09 -0.80 -21.95
N TYR A 2 -23.29 -0.86 -23.03
CA TYR A 2 -22.51 -2.03 -23.48
C TYR A 2 -23.30 -3.30 -23.86
N ASN A 3 -24.39 -3.16 -24.62
CA ASN A 3 -25.24 -4.30 -25.00
C ASN A 3 -24.57 -5.25 -25.99
N GLU A 4 -23.63 -4.76 -26.81
CA GLU A 4 -22.95 -5.57 -27.82
C GLU A 4 -21.85 -6.43 -27.19
N GLU A 5 -21.11 -5.86 -26.24
CA GLU A 5 -20.08 -6.50 -25.45
C GLU A 5 -20.68 -7.57 -24.51
N LYS A 6 -21.79 -7.25 -23.84
CA LYS A 6 -22.54 -8.26 -23.05
C LYS A 6 -23.03 -9.43 -23.91
N LYS A 7 -23.46 -9.15 -25.14
CA LYS A 7 -23.86 -10.18 -26.09
C LYS A 7 -22.65 -11.01 -26.52
N LEU A 8 -21.50 -10.38 -26.78
CA LEU A 8 -20.26 -11.06 -27.13
C LEU A 8 -19.83 -12.04 -26.04
N ILE A 9 -19.80 -11.60 -24.78
CA ILE A 9 -19.51 -12.46 -23.61
C ILE A 9 -20.50 -13.64 -23.56
N THR A 10 -21.80 -13.36 -23.74
CA THR A 10 -22.84 -14.41 -23.75
C THR A 10 -22.65 -15.41 -24.89
N ASP A 11 -22.21 -14.96 -26.06
CA ASP A 11 -22.00 -15.83 -27.23
C ASP A 11 -20.74 -16.70 -27.05
N ILE A 12 -19.67 -16.18 -26.40
CA ILE A 12 -18.51 -16.96 -25.94
C ILE A 12 -18.92 -18.03 -24.93
N GLN A 13 -19.69 -17.66 -23.90
CA GLN A 13 -20.23 -18.59 -22.90
C GLN A 13 -21.06 -19.73 -23.52
N ARG A 14 -21.67 -19.47 -24.68
CA ARG A 14 -22.47 -20.43 -25.45
C ARG A 14 -21.67 -21.15 -26.55
N LYS A 15 -20.36 -20.95 -26.62
CA LYS A 15 -19.44 -21.49 -27.64
C LYS A 15 -19.89 -21.20 -29.08
N LYS A 16 -20.52 -20.04 -29.32
CA LYS A 16 -20.88 -19.63 -30.68
C LYS A 16 -19.71 -18.90 -31.31
N ASP A 17 -19.35 -19.27 -32.54
CA ASP A 17 -18.26 -18.66 -33.32
C ASP A 17 -17.03 -18.38 -32.45
N LEU A 18 -16.67 -19.35 -31.61
CA LEU A 18 -15.79 -19.17 -30.44
C LEU A 18 -14.44 -18.56 -30.84
N ASP A 19 -13.77 -19.14 -31.85
CA ASP A 19 -12.51 -18.66 -32.42
C ASP A 19 -12.53 -17.16 -32.74
N ARG A 20 -13.57 -16.71 -33.45
CA ARG A 20 -13.74 -15.31 -33.83
C ARG A 20 -14.06 -14.44 -32.61
N ASN A 21 -14.92 -14.93 -31.72
CA ASN A 21 -15.41 -14.15 -30.61
C ASN A 21 -14.34 -13.97 -29.51
N LEU A 22 -13.43 -14.93 -29.33
CA LEU A 22 -12.27 -14.78 -28.45
C LEU A 22 -11.36 -13.63 -28.91
N ALA A 23 -10.98 -13.61 -30.20
CA ALA A 23 -10.16 -12.53 -30.75
C ALA A 23 -10.87 -11.16 -30.68
N LEU A 24 -12.17 -11.13 -31.00
CA LEU A 24 -12.97 -9.90 -30.88
C LEU A 24 -13.05 -9.39 -29.44
N PHE A 25 -13.26 -10.28 -28.49
CA PHE A 25 -13.32 -9.91 -27.08
C PHE A 25 -11.99 -9.36 -26.59
N ALA A 26 -10.88 -10.00 -26.94
CA ALA A 26 -9.55 -9.53 -26.58
C ALA A 26 -9.27 -8.10 -27.08
N GLY A 27 -9.66 -7.79 -28.33
CA GLY A 27 -9.54 -6.43 -28.87
C GLY A 27 -10.42 -5.41 -28.16
N VAL A 28 -11.65 -5.78 -27.78
CA VAL A 28 -12.56 -4.90 -27.02
C VAL A 28 -12.00 -4.62 -25.61
N ALA A 29 -11.50 -5.65 -24.92
CA ALA A 29 -10.90 -5.51 -23.60
C ALA A 29 -9.60 -4.69 -23.63
N SER A 30 -8.72 -4.96 -24.60
CA SER A 30 -7.47 -4.20 -24.81
C SER A 30 -7.76 -2.71 -25.02
N LYS A 31 -8.74 -2.38 -25.86
CA LYS A 31 -9.15 -1.00 -26.10
C LYS A 31 -9.70 -0.33 -24.83
N ALA A 32 -10.55 -1.02 -24.07
CA ALA A 32 -11.11 -0.47 -22.84
C ALA A 32 -10.02 -0.19 -21.79
N ASN A 33 -9.05 -1.09 -21.66
CA ASN A 33 -7.88 -0.90 -20.79
C ASN A 33 -7.02 0.29 -21.25
N TYR A 34 -6.75 0.43 -22.56
CA TYR A 34 -6.03 1.58 -23.11
C TYR A 34 -6.75 2.90 -22.80
N GLU A 35 -8.06 2.99 -23.06
CA GLU A 35 -8.84 4.21 -22.86
C GLU A 35 -8.82 4.64 -21.39
N TYR A 36 -9.03 3.69 -20.47
CA TYR A 36 -8.98 3.97 -19.04
C TYR A 36 -7.58 4.44 -18.59
N ALA A 37 -6.53 3.70 -18.98
CA ALA A 37 -5.16 4.05 -18.66
C ALA A 37 -4.78 5.44 -19.20
N CYS A 38 -5.16 5.78 -20.44
CA CYS A 38 -4.90 7.09 -21.05
C CYS A 38 -5.56 8.23 -20.27
N HIS A 39 -6.83 8.07 -19.88
CA HIS A 39 -7.54 9.08 -19.10
C HIS A 39 -6.92 9.26 -17.71
N LYS A 40 -6.64 8.16 -17.00
CA LYS A 40 -6.00 8.20 -15.68
C LYS A 40 -4.60 8.82 -15.76
N PHE A 41 -3.79 8.39 -16.73
CA PHE A 41 -2.46 8.94 -17.00
C PHE A 41 -2.49 10.45 -17.19
N THR A 42 -3.44 10.95 -18.01
CA THR A 42 -3.56 12.39 -18.31
C THR A 42 -3.69 13.23 -17.05
N LEU A 43 -4.55 12.82 -16.11
CA LEU A 43 -4.76 13.57 -14.87
C LEU A 43 -3.55 13.46 -13.94
N ASN A 44 -3.03 12.25 -13.74
CA ASN A 44 -1.89 12.02 -12.86
C ASN A 44 -0.61 12.72 -13.37
N TYR A 45 -0.45 12.83 -14.69
CA TYR A 45 0.71 13.47 -15.29
C TYR A 45 0.69 14.99 -15.07
N LEU A 46 -0.50 15.60 -15.12
CA LEU A 46 -0.68 17.00 -14.78
C LEU A 46 -0.45 17.26 -13.29
N THR A 47 -0.95 16.38 -12.41
CA THR A 47 -0.66 16.46 -10.97
C THR A 47 0.85 16.43 -10.70
N LEU A 48 1.59 15.56 -11.42
CA LEU A 48 3.05 15.49 -11.27
C LEU A 48 3.72 16.81 -11.71
N LYS A 49 3.27 17.40 -12.82
CA LYS A 49 3.75 18.70 -13.29
C LYS A 49 3.49 19.82 -12.29
N ASP A 50 2.30 19.86 -11.67
CA ASP A 50 1.99 20.84 -10.61
C ASP A 50 2.93 20.71 -9.42
N MET A 51 3.14 19.48 -8.93
CA MET A 51 4.07 19.22 -7.81
C MET A 51 5.49 19.74 -8.11
N HIS A 52 5.95 19.62 -9.36
CA HIS A 52 7.27 20.12 -9.76
C HIS A 52 7.34 21.63 -9.86
N MET A 53 6.27 22.28 -10.30
CA MET A 53 6.19 23.73 -10.39
C MET A 53 6.19 24.39 -9.01
N ASP A 54 5.52 23.78 -8.03
CA ASP A 54 5.48 24.26 -6.66
C ASP A 54 6.81 24.04 -5.91
N GLY A 55 7.75 23.30 -6.50
CA GLY A 55 9.06 23.01 -5.93
C GLY A 55 9.03 21.93 -4.84
N ASP A 56 7.93 21.16 -4.77
CA ASP A 56 7.72 20.08 -3.81
C ASP A 56 8.42 18.77 -4.25
N VAL A 57 9.54 18.88 -4.97
CA VAL A 57 10.28 17.73 -5.51
C VAL A 57 11.37 17.30 -4.54
N PRO A 58 11.38 16.02 -4.10
CA PRO A 58 12.47 15.48 -3.32
C PRO A 58 13.79 15.48 -4.12
N ASP A 59 14.91 15.67 -3.43
CA ASP A 59 16.25 15.53 -4.03
C ASP A 59 16.65 14.04 -4.16
N ASP A 60 15.82 13.25 -4.86
CA ASP A 60 16.12 11.86 -5.23
C ASP A 60 16.51 11.80 -6.73
N PRO A 61 17.77 11.46 -7.05
CA PRO A 61 18.24 11.39 -8.44
C PRO A 61 17.46 10.40 -9.31
N TYR A 62 16.87 9.36 -8.72
CA TYR A 62 16.14 8.34 -9.44
C TYR A 62 14.74 8.83 -9.86
N ILE A 63 14.12 9.74 -9.12
CA ILE A 63 12.85 10.39 -9.50
C ILE A 63 13.01 11.11 -10.85
N ALA A 64 14.08 11.90 -11.00
CA ALA A 64 14.38 12.58 -12.27
C ALA A 64 14.66 11.60 -13.42
N GLN A 65 15.29 10.46 -13.12
CA GLN A 65 15.49 9.39 -14.11
C GLN A 65 14.15 8.77 -14.56
N CYS A 66 13.24 8.49 -13.62
CA CYS A 66 11.91 7.97 -13.94
C CYS A 66 11.14 8.92 -14.87
N GLN A 67 11.15 10.22 -14.56
CA GLN A 67 10.50 11.25 -15.38
C GLN A 67 11.08 11.26 -16.80
N ALA A 68 12.40 11.24 -16.95
CA ALA A 68 13.02 11.20 -18.27
C ALA A 68 12.63 9.96 -19.09
N VAL A 69 12.43 8.81 -18.43
CA VAL A 69 11.94 7.59 -19.09
C VAL A 69 10.46 7.74 -19.48
N ILE A 70 9.63 8.26 -18.57
CA ILE A 70 8.21 8.54 -18.84
C ILE A 70 8.08 9.48 -20.04
N ASP A 71 8.74 10.63 -20.03
CA ASP A 71 8.68 11.62 -21.11
C ASP A 71 9.10 11.03 -22.46
N LYS A 72 10.17 10.23 -22.46
CA LYS A 72 10.60 9.51 -23.67
C LYS A 72 9.51 8.57 -24.18
N LEU A 73 8.95 7.72 -23.32
CA LEU A 73 7.97 6.72 -23.71
C LEU A 73 6.63 7.34 -24.13
N ILE A 74 6.20 8.43 -23.48
CA ILE A 74 5.07 9.25 -23.93
C ILE A 74 5.36 9.78 -25.35
N GLY A 75 6.54 10.37 -25.54
CA GLY A 75 6.97 10.93 -26.82
C GLY A 75 7.01 9.90 -27.94
N ASP A 76 7.39 8.66 -27.64
CA ASP A 76 7.44 7.57 -28.60
C ASP A 76 6.04 6.99 -28.92
N PHE A 77 5.27 6.63 -27.89
CA PHE A 77 4.09 5.76 -28.02
C PHE A 77 2.75 6.46 -27.91
N VAL A 78 2.65 7.57 -27.19
CA VAL A 78 1.40 8.31 -27.01
C VAL A 78 1.31 9.44 -28.02
N VAL A 79 2.30 10.35 -27.99
CA VAL A 79 2.37 11.53 -28.86
C VAL A 79 2.95 11.16 -30.23
N GLY A 80 3.97 10.30 -30.25
CA GLY A 80 4.66 9.89 -31.46
C GLY A 80 3.91 8.85 -32.29
N ASP A 81 4.50 8.56 -33.45
CA ASP A 81 3.95 7.63 -34.44
C ASP A 81 4.50 6.20 -34.28
N LYS A 82 5.11 5.85 -33.13
CA LYS A 82 5.63 4.50 -32.93
C LYS A 82 4.47 3.54 -32.72
N THR A 83 4.26 2.65 -33.69
CA THR A 83 3.16 1.66 -33.68
C THR A 83 3.59 0.26 -33.28
N VAL A 84 4.87 0.05 -32.99
CA VAL A 84 5.42 -1.25 -32.57
C VAL A 84 6.24 -1.04 -31.32
N CYS A 85 5.88 -1.77 -30.26
CA CYS A 85 6.67 -1.80 -29.04
C CYS A 85 7.75 -2.88 -29.16
N GLU A 86 9.03 -2.50 -29.07
CA GLU A 86 10.12 -3.46 -29.08
C GLU A 86 10.35 -4.02 -27.68
N ASP A 87 10.96 -5.21 -27.59
CA ASP A 87 11.32 -5.84 -26.31
C ASP A 87 12.15 -4.90 -25.41
N ALA A 88 12.97 -4.04 -26.01
CA ALA A 88 13.77 -3.06 -25.28
C ALA A 88 12.92 -1.97 -24.62
N ASP A 89 11.80 -1.57 -25.22
CA ASP A 89 10.88 -0.57 -24.65
C ASP A 89 10.05 -1.19 -23.53
N MET A 90 9.55 -2.42 -23.72
CA MET A 90 8.88 -3.19 -22.67
C MET A 90 9.79 -3.43 -21.47
N LYS A 91 11.04 -3.80 -21.73
CA LYS A 91 12.01 -3.96 -20.67
C LYS A 91 12.29 -2.64 -19.95
N LEU A 92 12.39 -1.52 -20.67
CA LEU A 92 12.64 -0.22 -20.07
C LEU A 92 11.56 0.17 -19.05
N ILE A 93 10.27 0.04 -19.40
CA ILE A 93 9.19 0.38 -18.48
C ILE A 93 9.07 -0.62 -17.32
N SER A 94 9.29 -1.90 -17.59
CA SER A 94 9.34 -2.95 -16.57
C SER A 94 10.48 -2.73 -15.56
N ASP A 95 11.68 -2.39 -16.03
CA ASP A 95 12.85 -2.10 -15.19
C ASP A 95 12.59 -0.88 -14.29
N VAL A 96 11.95 0.18 -14.80
CA VAL A 96 11.54 1.34 -13.99
C VAL A 96 10.57 0.91 -12.90
N ARG A 97 9.50 0.20 -13.26
CA ARG A 97 8.48 -0.29 -12.33
C ARG A 97 9.09 -1.14 -11.21
N ASN A 98 9.94 -2.09 -11.57
CA ASN A 98 10.59 -3.01 -10.63
C ASN A 98 11.54 -2.27 -9.67
N THR A 99 12.27 -1.27 -10.18
CA THR A 99 13.16 -0.46 -9.34
C THR A 99 12.38 0.42 -8.36
N ILE A 100 11.30 1.08 -8.79
CA ILE A 100 10.43 1.85 -7.88
C ILE A 100 9.83 0.91 -6.82
N THR A 101 9.43 -0.30 -7.21
CA THR A 101 8.88 -1.31 -6.29
C THR A 101 9.93 -1.73 -5.25
N ALA A 102 11.18 -1.96 -5.65
CA ALA A 102 12.28 -2.27 -4.73
C ALA A 102 12.58 -1.11 -3.77
N LYS A 103 12.62 0.12 -4.29
CA LYS A 103 12.81 1.33 -3.47
C LYS A 103 11.66 1.54 -2.48
N MET A 104 10.42 1.31 -2.89
CA MET A 104 9.26 1.41 -2.01
C MET A 104 9.35 0.40 -0.86
N LYS A 105 9.79 -0.84 -1.12
CA LYS A 105 10.04 -1.81 -0.04
C LYS A 105 11.03 -1.28 1.01
N VAL A 106 12.12 -0.62 0.58
CA VAL A 106 13.08 0.01 1.50
C VAL A 106 12.43 1.14 2.30
N LEU A 107 11.70 2.04 1.63
CA LEU A 107 10.99 3.15 2.29
C LEU A 107 9.97 2.64 3.31
N THR A 108 9.16 1.64 2.95
CA THR A 108 8.19 1.00 3.85
C THR A 108 8.88 0.40 5.08
N SER A 109 10.02 -0.28 4.93
CA SER A 109 10.79 -0.77 6.08
C SER A 109 11.31 0.35 6.98
N TYR A 110 11.71 1.50 6.42
CA TYR A 110 12.07 2.67 7.23
C TYR A 110 10.86 3.28 7.94
N THR A 111 9.70 3.38 7.29
CA THR A 111 8.45 3.81 7.92
C THR A 111 8.11 2.91 9.11
N ASP A 112 8.12 1.58 8.92
CA ASP A 112 7.87 0.62 10.00
C ASP A 112 8.87 0.78 11.16
N ALA A 113 10.14 1.05 10.85
CA ALA A 113 11.17 1.29 11.84
C ALA A 113 10.93 2.59 12.64
N PHE A 114 10.61 3.68 11.96
CA PHE A 114 10.42 4.97 12.63
C PHE A 114 9.13 5.03 13.44
N GLU A 115 8.03 4.45 12.96
CA GLU A 115 6.80 4.32 13.74
C GLU A 115 7.03 3.53 15.04
N MET A 116 7.91 2.53 15.03
CA MET A 116 8.29 1.80 16.24
C MET A 116 9.00 2.72 17.26
N TYR A 117 9.87 3.61 16.82
CA TYR A 117 10.56 4.56 17.71
C TYR A 117 9.67 5.73 18.13
N GLU A 118 8.77 6.17 17.25
CA GLU A 118 7.71 7.12 17.57
C GLU A 118 6.82 6.59 18.69
N TYR A 119 6.36 5.34 18.60
CA TYR A 119 5.61 4.65 19.65
C TYR A 119 6.32 4.73 21.01
N ILE A 120 7.65 4.61 21.02
CA ILE A 120 8.46 4.69 22.26
C ILE A 120 8.52 6.12 22.78
N LEU A 121 8.78 7.10 21.90
CA LEU A 121 8.94 8.51 22.28
C LEU A 121 7.62 9.14 22.74
N ASN A 122 6.49 8.85 22.08
CA ASN A 122 5.18 9.39 22.45
C ASN A 122 4.83 9.05 23.91
N ARG A 123 5.20 7.85 24.39
CA ARG A 123 4.98 7.43 25.79
C ARG A 123 5.88 8.13 26.81
N LYS A 124 6.93 8.79 26.35
CA LYS A 124 7.82 9.61 27.18
C LYS A 124 7.48 11.09 27.12
N GLU A 125 6.78 11.54 26.09
CA GLU A 125 6.46 12.94 25.84
C GLU A 125 5.97 13.68 27.09
N TYR A 126 4.93 13.17 27.75
CA TYR A 126 4.32 13.81 28.92
C TYR A 126 4.99 13.47 30.25
N SER A 127 6.14 12.80 30.22
CA SER A 127 6.99 12.65 31.41
C SER A 127 7.82 13.90 31.69
N TYR A 128 7.97 14.77 30.69
CA TYR A 128 8.72 16.02 30.75
C TYR A 128 7.78 17.21 31.03
N PRO A 129 8.00 17.99 32.11
CA PRO A 129 7.18 19.15 32.42
C PRO A 129 7.08 20.17 31.27
N GLU A 130 8.11 20.27 30.44
CA GLU A 130 8.18 21.15 29.28
C GLU A 130 7.11 20.86 28.22
N ASN A 131 6.59 19.63 28.16
CA ASN A 131 5.55 19.21 27.21
C ASN A 131 4.14 19.19 27.85
N VAL A 132 4.00 19.70 29.09
CA VAL A 132 2.73 19.67 29.84
C VAL A 132 2.22 21.10 30.04
N ASP A 133 1.51 21.60 29.02
CA ASP A 133 0.86 22.91 29.05
C ASP A 133 -0.50 22.89 29.77
N GLU A 134 -1.25 24.01 29.72
CA GLU A 134 -2.56 24.10 30.37
C GLU A 134 -3.62 23.16 29.79
N GLU A 135 -3.52 22.84 28.49
CA GLU A 135 -4.44 21.94 27.78
C GLU A 135 -4.18 20.49 28.15
N ILE A 136 -2.91 20.07 28.12
CA ILE A 136 -2.50 18.73 28.56
C ILE A 136 -2.82 18.51 30.05
N GLN A 137 -2.68 19.56 30.88
CA GLN A 137 -3.11 19.49 32.28
C GLN A 137 -4.63 19.33 32.45
N LYS A 138 -5.43 19.83 31.50
CA LYS A 138 -6.87 19.64 31.48
C LYS A 138 -7.22 18.21 31.10
N GLU A 139 -6.65 17.68 30.01
CA GLU A 139 -6.83 16.28 29.60
C GLU A 139 -6.41 15.31 30.71
N LEU A 140 -5.31 15.59 31.41
CA LEU A 140 -4.87 14.78 32.54
C LEU A 140 -5.89 14.74 33.68
N LYS A 141 -6.55 15.86 33.98
CA LYS A 141 -7.60 15.93 35.00
C LYS A 141 -8.85 15.19 34.53
N GLU A 142 -9.23 15.34 33.27
CA GLU A 142 -10.37 14.62 32.70
C GLU A 142 -10.16 13.10 32.79
N LEU A 143 -8.97 12.62 32.44
CA LEU A 143 -8.60 11.21 32.57
C LEU A 143 -8.61 10.74 34.03
N ASP A 144 -8.13 11.56 34.98
CA ASP A 144 -8.19 11.26 36.41
C ASP A 144 -9.64 11.22 36.95
N GLU A 145 -10.53 12.08 36.45
CA GLU A 145 -11.92 12.22 36.89
C GLU A 145 -12.85 11.17 36.28
N ALA A 146 -12.77 10.94 34.96
CA ALA A 146 -13.52 9.89 34.26
C ALA A 146 -12.99 8.50 34.63
N GLY A 147 -11.67 8.39 34.79
CA GLY A 147 -11.01 7.13 35.07
C GLY A 147 -10.91 6.22 33.84
N VAL A 148 -10.02 5.24 33.95
CA VAL A 148 -9.67 4.32 32.86
C VAL A 148 -10.86 3.50 32.36
N SER A 149 -11.81 3.16 33.22
CA SER A 149 -12.97 2.33 32.83
C SER A 149 -13.94 3.08 31.93
N ASP A 150 -14.13 4.38 32.16
CA ASP A 150 -15.03 5.19 31.34
C ASP A 150 -14.39 5.43 29.97
N PHE A 151 -13.08 5.71 29.94
CA PHE A 151 -12.34 5.82 28.68
C PHE A 151 -12.35 4.52 27.86
N ALA A 152 -12.18 3.35 28.50
CA ALA A 152 -12.29 2.07 27.80
C ALA A 152 -13.69 1.84 27.18
N GLU A 153 -14.75 2.35 27.82
CA GLU A 153 -16.11 2.29 27.29
C GLU A 153 -16.34 3.28 26.14
N GLU A 154 -15.68 4.44 26.16
CA GLU A 154 -15.67 5.38 25.04
C GLU A 154 -15.01 4.76 23.80
N ILE A 155 -13.84 4.13 23.96
CA ILE A 155 -13.17 3.37 22.89
C ILE A 155 -14.09 2.29 22.34
N TYR A 156 -14.75 1.53 23.22
CA TYR A 156 -15.68 0.49 22.82
C TYR A 156 -16.83 1.07 21.95
N ARG A 157 -17.41 2.20 22.36
CA ARG A 157 -18.47 2.85 21.59
C ARG A 157 -18.00 3.36 20.24
N PHE A 158 -16.78 3.90 20.17
CA PHE A 158 -16.19 4.37 18.91
C PHE A 158 -15.97 3.22 17.92
N VAL A 159 -15.36 2.13 18.38
CA VAL A 159 -15.08 0.95 17.54
C VAL A 159 -16.37 0.35 16.98
N PHE A 160 -17.41 0.23 17.82
CA PHE A 160 -18.68 -0.40 17.43
C PHE A 160 -19.76 0.61 17.00
N ALA A 161 -19.39 1.86 16.72
CA ALA A 161 -20.29 2.83 16.10
C ALA A 161 -20.64 2.41 14.66
N ASP A 162 -19.67 1.82 13.96
CA ASP A 162 -19.84 1.27 12.62
C ASP A 162 -20.55 -0.09 12.64
N GLN A 163 -21.26 -0.39 11.54
CA GLN A 163 -21.89 -1.69 11.32
C GLN A 163 -21.06 -2.57 10.35
N ASP A 164 -20.10 -1.98 9.64
CA ASP A 164 -19.24 -2.70 8.72
C ASP A 164 -18.08 -3.40 9.45
N LYS A 165 -17.91 -4.69 9.20
CA LYS A 165 -16.91 -5.51 9.90
C LYS A 165 -15.47 -5.13 9.52
N VAL A 166 -15.25 -4.66 8.30
CA VAL A 166 -13.91 -4.24 7.84
C VAL A 166 -13.52 -2.96 8.55
N ALA A 167 -14.43 -1.98 8.62
CA ALA A 167 -14.24 -0.75 9.39
C ALA A 167 -13.98 -1.03 10.88
N ILE A 168 -14.78 -1.90 11.51
CA ILE A 168 -14.56 -2.32 12.91
C ILE A 168 -13.17 -2.93 13.10
N ASN A 169 -12.75 -3.83 12.22
CA ASN A 169 -11.44 -4.49 12.31
C ASN A 169 -10.29 -3.51 12.15
N SER A 170 -10.38 -2.59 11.19
CA SER A 170 -9.38 -1.54 10.99
C SER A 170 -9.24 -0.66 12.24
N LYS A 171 -10.37 -0.19 12.79
CA LYS A 171 -10.38 0.57 14.05
C LYS A 171 -9.75 -0.21 15.20
N LEU A 172 -10.07 -1.50 15.34
CA LEU A 172 -9.49 -2.35 16.38
C LEU A 172 -7.98 -2.48 16.24
N GLN A 173 -7.48 -2.74 15.04
CA GLN A 173 -6.05 -2.86 14.76
C GLN A 173 -5.30 -1.58 15.13
N SER A 174 -5.82 -0.41 14.73
CA SER A 174 -5.23 0.88 15.07
C SER A 174 -5.23 1.13 16.58
N ILE A 175 -6.35 0.86 17.27
CA ILE A 175 -6.43 1.02 18.74
C ILE A 175 -5.47 0.06 19.46
N ILE A 176 -5.40 -1.21 19.05
CA ILE A 176 -4.49 -2.21 19.63
C ILE A 176 -3.04 -1.76 19.49
N GLY A 177 -2.68 -1.18 18.33
CA GLY A 177 -1.36 -0.61 18.07
C GLY A 177 -0.99 0.52 19.02
N GLN A 178 -1.98 1.25 19.57
CA GLN A 178 -1.76 2.34 20.53
C GLN A 178 -1.92 1.94 22.00
N LEU A 179 -2.42 0.75 22.31
CA LEU A 179 -2.58 0.34 23.70
C LEU A 179 -1.23 -0.04 24.36
N PRO A 180 -1.09 0.19 25.67
CA PRO A 180 0.14 -0.13 26.37
C PRO A 180 0.30 -1.66 26.49
N ILE A 181 1.39 -2.18 25.93
CA ILE A 181 1.66 -3.63 25.90
C ILE A 181 2.13 -4.12 27.28
N ARG A 182 1.28 -4.92 27.93
CA ARG A 182 1.54 -5.55 29.24
C ARG A 182 1.47 -7.09 29.21
N MET A 183 1.58 -7.69 28.03
CA MET A 183 1.57 -9.16 27.87
C MET A 183 2.97 -9.78 28.00
N THR A 184 3.01 -11.09 28.19
CA THR A 184 4.25 -11.87 28.21
C THR A 184 4.68 -12.25 26.79
N LYS A 185 5.97 -12.54 26.57
CA LYS A 185 6.47 -13.07 25.29
C LYS A 185 5.72 -14.33 24.87
N ASN A 186 5.43 -15.23 25.81
CA ASN A 186 4.66 -16.45 25.52
C ASN A 186 3.26 -16.13 25.01
N ARG A 187 2.54 -15.17 25.63
CA ARG A 187 1.21 -14.80 25.14
C ARG A 187 1.28 -14.18 23.75
N PHE A 188 2.33 -13.42 23.45
CA PHE A 188 2.56 -12.89 22.11
C PHE A 188 2.78 -14.04 21.09
N TYR A 189 3.59 -15.04 21.42
CA TYR A 189 3.80 -16.22 20.56
C TYR A 189 2.52 -17.04 20.39
N ASP A 190 1.70 -17.17 21.44
CA ASP A 190 0.41 -17.86 21.35
C ASP A 190 -0.51 -17.15 20.35
N ILE A 191 -0.61 -15.81 20.42
CA ILE A 191 -1.43 -15.01 19.49
C ILE A 191 -0.93 -15.19 18.05
N LEU A 192 0.38 -15.05 17.82
CA LEU A 192 0.96 -15.23 16.49
C LEU A 192 0.71 -16.65 15.97
N GLY A 193 0.82 -17.66 16.85
CA GLY A 193 0.51 -19.05 16.52
C GLY A 193 -0.95 -19.29 16.16
N GLU A 194 -1.88 -18.73 16.94
CA GLU A 194 -3.33 -18.77 16.66
C GLU A 194 -3.65 -18.09 15.32
N THR A 195 -2.96 -16.99 14.98
CA THR A 195 -3.09 -16.33 13.68
C THR A 195 -2.61 -17.22 12.53
N LEU A 196 -1.48 -17.92 12.68
CA LEU A 196 -0.98 -18.81 11.61
C LEU A 196 -1.92 -20.00 11.36
N ASP A 197 -2.67 -20.45 12.37
CA ASP A 197 -3.62 -21.56 12.23
C ASP A 197 -4.77 -21.24 11.26
N ILE A 198 -5.10 -19.97 11.04
CA ILE A 198 -6.17 -19.57 10.11
C ILE A 198 -5.83 -19.90 8.65
N TYR A 199 -4.54 -20.08 8.33
CA TYR A 199 -4.06 -20.41 6.99
C TYR A 199 -4.10 -21.91 6.69
N ASN A 200 -4.57 -22.76 7.61
CA ASN A 200 -4.67 -24.19 7.36
C ASN A 200 -5.62 -24.49 6.20
N GLY A 201 -5.10 -25.19 5.18
CA GLY A 201 -5.83 -25.48 3.95
C GLY A 201 -5.92 -24.32 2.95
N VAL A 202 -5.36 -23.15 3.27
CA VAL A 202 -5.19 -22.00 2.35
C VAL A 202 -3.98 -22.25 1.45
N GLU A 203 -3.86 -21.51 0.36
CA GLU A 203 -2.69 -21.54 -0.53
C GLU A 203 -1.40 -21.21 0.24
N LYS A 204 -0.34 -22.00 0.00
CA LYS A 204 0.96 -21.84 0.65
C LYS A 204 1.52 -20.44 0.48
N GLU A 205 1.36 -19.87 -0.70
CA GLU A 205 1.87 -18.54 -0.99
C GLU A 205 1.26 -17.47 -0.08
N SER A 206 -0.03 -17.55 0.23
CA SER A 206 -0.68 -16.59 1.12
C SER A 206 -0.10 -16.62 2.54
N LEU A 207 0.28 -17.81 3.03
CA LEU A 207 0.96 -17.94 4.32
C LEU A 207 2.41 -17.42 4.24
N ASP A 208 3.13 -17.74 3.17
CA ASP A 208 4.51 -17.29 2.97
C ASP A 208 4.58 -15.75 2.88
N GLN A 209 3.64 -15.12 2.17
CA GLN A 209 3.51 -13.66 2.10
C GLN A 209 3.18 -13.04 3.47
N PHE A 210 2.30 -13.67 4.25
CA PHE A 210 1.99 -13.20 5.60
C PHE A 210 3.20 -13.29 6.53
N ILE A 211 3.97 -14.38 6.46
CA ILE A 211 5.22 -14.53 7.24
C ILE A 211 6.22 -13.46 6.83
N GLU A 212 6.41 -13.24 5.52
CA GLU A 212 7.32 -12.20 5.02
C GLU A 212 6.89 -10.81 5.50
N MET A 213 5.58 -10.50 5.49
CA MET A 213 5.05 -9.24 6.04
C MET A 213 5.44 -9.08 7.51
N ILE A 214 5.24 -10.11 8.34
CA ILE A 214 5.58 -10.07 9.78
C ILE A 214 7.08 -9.90 10.00
N GLU A 215 7.91 -10.60 9.24
CA GLU A 215 9.37 -10.48 9.31
C GLU A 215 9.85 -9.08 8.91
N ASN A 216 9.27 -8.50 7.86
CA ASN A 216 9.60 -7.16 7.38
C ASN A 216 9.18 -6.09 8.39
N THR A 217 7.95 -6.16 8.91
CA THR A 217 7.45 -5.22 9.91
C THR A 217 8.22 -5.29 11.23
N ALA A 218 8.69 -6.48 11.62
CA ALA A 218 9.56 -6.65 12.79
C ALA A 218 11.03 -6.26 12.55
N LEU A 219 11.38 -5.89 11.30
CA LEU A 219 12.75 -5.65 10.85
C LEU A 219 13.70 -6.86 11.05
N ILE A 220 13.13 -8.07 11.03
CA ILE A 220 13.88 -9.34 11.05
C ILE A 220 14.46 -9.61 9.67
N ARG A 221 13.63 -9.41 8.65
CA ARG A 221 14.02 -9.48 7.25
C ARG A 221 14.06 -8.07 6.69
N LEU A 222 15.21 -7.70 6.13
CA LEU A 222 15.41 -6.38 5.55
C LEU A 222 15.43 -6.49 4.02
N PRO A 223 14.83 -5.52 3.31
CA PRO A 223 14.89 -5.48 1.85
C PRO A 223 16.33 -5.27 1.36
N GLU A 224 16.61 -5.69 0.13
CA GLU A 224 17.88 -5.41 -0.51
C GLU A 224 18.11 -3.90 -0.61
N GLY A 225 19.34 -3.46 -0.32
CA GLY A 225 19.69 -2.05 -0.35
C GLY A 225 19.25 -1.24 0.88
N PHE A 226 18.68 -1.86 1.92
CA PHE A 226 18.20 -1.15 3.12
C PHE A 226 19.21 -0.14 3.69
N GLU A 227 20.48 -0.52 3.85
CA GLU A 227 21.53 0.34 4.42
C GLU A 227 22.10 1.36 3.41
N THR A 228 21.93 1.13 2.11
CA THR A 228 22.68 1.86 1.05
C THR A 228 21.82 2.76 0.16
N GLU A 229 20.54 2.44 -0.03
CA GLU A 229 19.63 3.19 -0.91
C GLU A 229 19.33 4.59 -0.36
N TYR A 230 19.09 4.69 0.96
CA TYR A 230 18.83 5.95 1.65
C TYR A 230 19.73 6.09 2.89
N PRO A 231 21.00 6.50 2.71
CA PRO A 231 21.97 6.56 3.80
C PRO A 231 21.56 7.48 4.95
N GLU A 232 20.84 8.57 4.66
CA GLU A 232 20.36 9.51 5.68
C GLU A 232 19.31 8.88 6.61
N LEU A 233 18.41 8.06 6.04
CA LEU A 233 17.43 7.30 6.82
C LEU A 233 18.11 6.20 7.65
N HIS A 234 19.14 5.57 7.09
CA HIS A 234 19.94 4.60 7.82
C HIS A 234 20.64 5.24 9.02
N GLU A 235 21.28 6.39 8.83
CA GLU A 235 21.94 7.14 9.91
C GLU A 235 20.93 7.56 11.00
N ALA A 236 19.76 8.07 10.60
CA ALA A 236 18.68 8.41 11.52
C ALA A 236 18.23 7.20 12.36
N LEU A 237 18.07 6.04 11.72
CA LEU A 237 17.71 4.80 12.41
C LEU A 237 18.78 4.35 13.42
N GLU A 238 20.06 4.45 13.07
CA GLU A 238 21.15 4.11 13.99
C GLU A 238 21.23 5.06 15.19
N VAL A 239 20.93 6.35 14.99
CA VAL A 239 20.80 7.33 16.09
C VAL A 239 19.67 6.93 17.05
N LEU A 240 18.51 6.49 16.52
CA LEU A 240 17.38 6.03 17.33
C LEU A 240 17.73 4.73 18.08
N LYS A 241 18.30 3.73 17.40
CA LYS A 241 18.76 2.48 18.03
C LYS A 241 19.73 2.71 19.19
N ALA A 242 20.59 3.72 19.09
CA ALA A 242 21.56 4.06 20.13
C ALA A 242 20.97 4.79 21.35
N GLY A 243 19.69 5.19 21.30
CA GLY A 243 19.01 5.92 22.39
C GLY A 243 18.81 5.08 23.66
N ASP A 244 19.12 5.66 24.82
CA ASP A 244 18.74 5.09 26.12
C ASP A 244 17.34 5.57 26.55
N TYR A 245 16.32 4.88 26.05
CA TYR A 245 14.90 5.18 26.35
C TYR A 245 14.49 4.93 27.80
N THR A 246 15.37 4.32 28.63
CA THR A 246 15.09 4.09 30.05
C THR A 246 15.47 5.31 30.89
N ALA A 247 16.56 5.98 30.53
CA ALA A 247 17.10 7.15 31.24
C ALA A 247 17.18 8.39 30.34
N LEU A 248 16.19 8.56 29.45
CA LEU A 248 16.13 9.66 28.48
C LEU A 248 15.75 10.97 29.18
N ASP A 249 16.63 11.97 29.11
CA ASP A 249 16.32 13.34 29.54
C ASP A 249 15.59 14.14 28.44
N TYR A 250 15.13 15.35 28.78
CA TYR A 250 14.34 16.17 27.85
C TYR A 250 15.14 16.60 26.61
N ASP A 251 16.42 16.93 26.75
CA ASP A 251 17.28 17.30 25.62
C ASP A 251 17.53 16.10 24.69
N GLY A 252 17.71 14.90 25.26
CA GLY A 252 17.80 13.66 24.51
C GLY A 252 16.51 13.33 23.78
N TYR A 253 15.37 13.43 24.46
CA TYR A 253 14.03 13.26 23.87
C TYR A 253 13.84 14.19 22.67
N ARG A 254 14.06 15.50 22.86
CA ARG A 254 13.95 16.52 21.80
C ARG A 254 14.80 16.21 20.57
N LYS A 255 16.03 15.73 20.76
CA LYS A 255 16.91 15.36 19.65
C LYS A 255 16.39 14.15 18.87
N LEU A 256 15.90 13.12 19.57
CA LEU A 256 15.38 11.92 18.92
C LEU A 256 14.07 12.21 18.19
N THR A 257 13.18 13.03 18.77
CA THR A 257 11.96 13.51 18.09
C THR A 257 12.29 14.31 16.84
N ASP A 258 13.24 15.26 16.92
CA ASP A 258 13.68 16.04 15.75
C ASP A 258 14.35 15.19 14.65
N VAL A 259 14.93 14.03 15.00
CA VAL A 259 15.40 13.05 14.02
C VAL A 259 14.22 12.33 13.35
N LEU A 260 13.21 11.91 14.12
CA LEU A 260 12.00 11.29 13.56
C LEU A 260 11.23 12.26 12.66
N ASP A 261 10.98 13.48 13.10
CA ASP A 261 10.20 14.48 12.34
C ASP A 261 10.84 14.76 10.98
N ARG A 262 12.16 14.93 10.94
CA ARG A 262 12.92 15.12 9.69
C ARG A 262 12.87 13.88 8.80
N SER A 263 12.98 12.69 9.38
CA SER A 263 12.92 11.44 8.63
C SER A 263 11.54 11.16 8.06
N ALA A 264 10.48 11.46 8.83
CA ALA A 264 9.09 11.34 8.40
C ALA A 264 8.75 12.34 7.30
N ALA A 265 9.21 13.59 7.41
CA ALA A 265 9.04 14.59 6.36
C ALA A 265 9.71 14.17 5.04
N PHE A 266 10.94 13.65 5.12
CA PHE A 266 11.64 13.11 3.94
C PHE A 266 10.89 11.92 3.35
N LEU A 267 10.53 10.91 4.17
CA LEU A 267 9.79 9.74 3.73
C LEU A 267 8.49 10.12 3.02
N ASN A 268 7.68 11.00 3.62
CA ASN A 268 6.42 11.44 3.03
C ASN A 268 6.63 12.10 1.66
N SER A 269 7.63 12.97 1.53
CA SER A 269 7.92 13.62 0.24
C SER A 269 8.27 12.61 -0.86
N VAL A 270 9.17 11.66 -0.55
CA VAL A 270 9.65 10.66 -1.52
C VAL A 270 8.59 9.62 -1.84
N VAL A 271 7.85 9.14 -0.83
CA VAL A 271 6.77 8.16 -1.01
C VAL A 271 5.65 8.74 -1.86
N THR A 272 5.18 9.96 -1.57
CA THR A 272 4.11 10.60 -2.35
C THR A 272 4.47 10.69 -3.83
N GLU A 273 5.71 11.06 -4.15
CA GLU A 273 6.12 11.15 -5.55
C GLU A 273 6.31 9.77 -6.20
N TYR A 274 6.90 8.79 -5.51
CA TYR A 274 6.98 7.43 -6.06
C TYR A 274 5.60 6.80 -6.29
N MET A 275 4.61 7.10 -5.44
CA MET A 275 3.23 6.65 -5.60
C MET A 275 2.62 7.22 -6.89
N LEU A 276 2.84 8.50 -7.18
CA LEU A 276 2.34 9.10 -8.41
C LEU A 276 3.07 8.56 -9.65
N ILE A 277 4.40 8.41 -9.57
CA ILE A 277 5.22 7.88 -10.67
C ILE A 277 4.86 6.42 -10.97
N ILE A 278 4.64 5.56 -9.97
CA ILE A 278 4.29 4.16 -10.23
C ILE A 278 2.93 4.04 -10.93
N GLU A 279 1.97 4.92 -10.62
CA GLU A 279 0.70 4.95 -11.34
C GLU A 279 0.89 5.33 -12.81
N LEU A 280 1.70 6.37 -13.08
CA LEU A 280 2.03 6.76 -14.45
C LEU A 280 2.76 5.66 -15.21
N VAL A 281 3.70 4.98 -14.56
CA VAL A 281 4.43 3.84 -15.13
C VAL A 281 3.47 2.69 -15.43
N ASN A 282 2.56 2.34 -14.52
CA ASN A 282 1.59 1.28 -14.74
C ASN A 282 0.64 1.63 -15.90
N ASP A 283 0.09 2.85 -15.93
CA ASP A 283 -0.83 3.30 -16.98
C ASP A 283 -0.13 3.33 -18.36
N LEU A 284 1.11 3.82 -18.41
CA LEU A 284 1.90 3.82 -19.65
C LEU A 284 2.26 2.40 -20.10
N TYR A 285 2.56 1.50 -19.17
CA TYR A 285 2.80 0.10 -19.48
C TYR A 285 1.55 -0.53 -20.12
N VAL A 286 0.36 -0.25 -19.57
CA VAL A 286 -0.90 -0.70 -20.19
C VAL A 286 -1.11 -0.11 -21.58
N MET A 287 -0.88 1.19 -21.77
CA MET A 287 -1.00 1.83 -23.08
C MET A 287 -0.05 1.19 -24.11
N MET A 288 1.15 0.79 -23.69
CA MET A 288 2.11 0.13 -24.58
C MET A 288 1.76 -1.34 -24.87
N LEU A 289 1.21 -2.10 -23.90
CA LEU A 289 0.71 -3.45 -24.13
C LEU A 289 -0.53 -3.44 -25.06
N ALA A 290 -1.35 -2.40 -24.97
CA ALA A 290 -2.57 -2.22 -25.76
C ALA A 290 -2.36 -1.30 -26.98
N LEU A 291 -1.12 -1.14 -27.46
CA LEU A 291 -0.76 -0.15 -28.49
C LEU A 291 -1.56 -0.31 -29.79
N ASP A 292 -1.90 -1.54 -30.18
CA ASP A 292 -2.72 -1.83 -31.36
C ASP A 292 -4.12 -1.19 -31.29
N SER A 293 -4.60 -0.87 -30.08
CA SER A 293 -5.89 -0.20 -29.85
C SER A 293 -5.85 1.31 -30.08
N LYS A 294 -4.66 1.94 -30.10
CA LYS A 294 -4.46 3.40 -30.14
C LYS A 294 -5.26 4.11 -31.23
N GLU A 295 -5.26 3.59 -32.46
CA GLU A 295 -5.97 4.21 -33.59
C GLU A 295 -7.50 4.10 -33.46
N GLY A 296 -7.97 3.07 -32.77
CA GLY A 296 -9.37 2.71 -32.62
C GLY A 296 -10.07 3.35 -31.43
N VAL A 297 -9.38 4.15 -30.61
CA VAL A 297 -9.92 4.75 -29.38
C VAL A 297 -11.00 5.81 -29.64
N SER A 298 -11.78 6.10 -28.61
CA SER A 298 -12.80 7.15 -28.58
C SER A 298 -12.24 8.54 -28.85
N GLU A 299 -13.12 9.48 -29.23
CA GLU A 299 -12.74 10.88 -29.39
C GLU A 299 -12.28 11.50 -28.05
N SER A 300 -12.89 11.11 -26.93
CA SER A 300 -12.48 11.58 -25.61
C SER A 300 -11.06 11.13 -25.25
N CYS A 301 -10.69 9.89 -25.58
CA CYS A 301 -9.34 9.39 -25.39
C CYS A 301 -8.33 10.14 -26.29
N LYS A 302 -8.69 10.45 -27.54
CA LYS A 302 -7.83 11.28 -28.43
C LYS A 302 -7.61 12.68 -27.88
N LYS A 303 -8.66 13.27 -27.27
CA LYS A 303 -8.53 14.56 -26.58
C LYS A 303 -7.61 14.45 -25.36
N ALA A 304 -7.72 13.40 -24.57
CA ALA A 304 -6.80 13.14 -23.46
C ALA A 304 -5.33 13.05 -23.93
N MET A 305 -5.07 12.32 -25.03
CA MET A 305 -3.75 12.30 -25.67
C MET A 305 -3.27 13.68 -26.13
N THR A 306 -4.19 14.53 -26.61
CA THR A 306 -3.87 15.92 -26.98
C THR A 306 -3.50 16.77 -25.74
N VAL A 307 -4.13 16.51 -24.60
CA VAL A 307 -3.75 17.15 -23.32
C VAL A 307 -2.33 16.74 -22.95
N ILE A 308 -2.03 15.43 -22.99
CA ILE A 308 -0.68 14.89 -22.73
C ILE A 308 0.35 15.54 -23.67
N GLU A 309 0.07 15.58 -24.97
CA GLU A 309 0.97 16.21 -25.97
C GLU A 309 1.33 17.64 -25.59
N LYS A 310 0.34 18.45 -25.22
CA LYS A 310 0.58 19.84 -24.84
C LYS A 310 1.27 19.98 -23.50
N ALA A 311 0.95 19.12 -22.53
CA ALA A 311 1.61 19.10 -21.22
C ALA A 311 3.10 18.72 -21.32
N VAL A 312 3.46 17.83 -22.26
CA VAL A 312 4.85 17.47 -22.55
C VAL A 312 5.60 18.61 -23.23
N ALA A 313 4.94 19.33 -24.14
CA ALA A 313 5.53 20.45 -24.86
C ALA A 313 5.68 21.72 -24.00
N ASP A 314 4.94 21.81 -22.90
CA ASP A 314 4.96 22.94 -21.97
C ASP A 314 6.15 22.87 -20.99
N ASP A 315 6.88 23.97 -20.87
CA ASP A 315 8.01 24.15 -19.96
C ASP A 315 7.61 24.72 -18.59
N GLY A 316 6.31 24.73 -18.28
CA GLY A 316 5.73 25.23 -17.04
C GLY A 316 5.20 26.67 -17.14
N GLU A 317 5.28 27.32 -18.31
CA GLU A 317 4.84 28.72 -18.47
C GLU A 317 3.37 28.86 -18.91
N HIS A 318 2.74 27.83 -19.51
CA HIS A 318 1.40 27.95 -20.11
C HIS A 318 0.45 26.81 -19.74
N LEU A 319 0.65 26.18 -18.58
CA LEU A 319 -0.14 25.05 -18.11
C LEU A 319 -1.64 25.39 -17.94
N GLU A 320 -2.03 26.63 -17.67
CA GLU A 320 -3.47 27.01 -17.62
C GLU A 320 -4.20 26.79 -18.96
N ALA A 321 -3.50 26.94 -20.08
CA ALA A 321 -4.07 26.66 -21.40
C ALA A 321 -4.23 25.15 -21.64
N VAL A 322 -3.39 24.33 -21.00
CA VAL A 322 -3.52 22.86 -20.99
C VAL A 322 -4.70 22.45 -20.10
N TYR A 323 -4.85 23.07 -18.92
CA TYR A 323 -5.97 22.81 -18.01
C TYR A 323 -7.34 23.08 -18.61
N ALA A 324 -7.46 24.13 -19.43
CA ALA A 324 -8.72 24.42 -20.12
C ALA A 324 -9.20 23.29 -21.05
N LEU A 325 -8.31 22.37 -21.45
CA LEU A 325 -8.66 21.22 -22.28
C LEU A 325 -9.25 20.06 -21.47
N LEU A 326 -9.12 20.09 -20.14
CA LEU A 326 -9.72 19.07 -19.27
C LEU A 326 -11.26 19.13 -19.28
N ASP A 327 -11.85 20.31 -19.51
CA ASP A 327 -13.30 20.50 -19.63
C ASP A 327 -13.96 19.54 -20.63
N ASP A 328 -13.19 19.17 -21.66
CA ASP A 328 -13.62 18.30 -22.75
C ASP A 328 -13.58 16.80 -22.43
N ILE A 329 -12.98 16.41 -21.29
CA ILE A 329 -12.81 15.02 -20.84
C ILE A 329 -13.33 14.77 -19.40
N VAL A 330 -14.06 15.73 -18.82
CA VAL A 330 -14.64 15.59 -17.48
C VAL A 330 -15.59 14.38 -17.42
N GLY A 331 -15.40 13.50 -16.43
CA GLY A 331 -16.23 12.30 -16.24
C GLY A 331 -15.86 11.11 -17.13
N GLU A 332 -14.94 11.29 -18.09
CA GLU A 332 -14.59 10.24 -19.05
C GLU A 332 -13.71 9.15 -18.42
N GLN A 333 -12.90 9.49 -17.41
CA GLN A 333 -12.12 8.50 -16.67
C GLN A 333 -13.04 7.51 -15.94
N GLU A 334 -14.09 8.00 -15.27
CA GLU A 334 -15.05 7.17 -14.55
C GLU A 334 -15.85 6.29 -15.51
N LEU A 335 -16.28 6.84 -16.65
CA LEU A 335 -16.97 6.06 -17.69
C LEU A 335 -16.08 4.97 -18.30
N ALA A 336 -14.81 5.28 -18.56
CA ALA A 336 -13.83 4.30 -19.03
C ALA A 336 -13.54 3.23 -17.96
N GLY A 337 -13.47 3.62 -16.69
CA GLY A 337 -13.30 2.71 -15.55
C GLY A 337 -14.48 1.75 -15.38
N GLU A 338 -15.72 2.25 -15.45
CA GLU A 338 -16.92 1.41 -15.42
C GLU A 338 -16.95 0.40 -16.59
N HIS A 339 -16.51 0.83 -17.78
CA HIS A 339 -16.41 -0.03 -18.94
C HIS A 339 -15.37 -1.15 -18.73
N LYS A 340 -14.17 -0.79 -18.23
CA LYS A 340 -13.08 -1.71 -17.92
C LYS A 340 -13.50 -2.75 -16.88
N VAL A 341 -14.08 -2.34 -15.76
CA VAL A 341 -14.54 -3.24 -14.67
C VAL A 341 -15.57 -4.25 -15.17
N MET A 342 -16.45 -3.85 -16.08
CA MET A 342 -17.42 -4.78 -16.69
C MET A 342 -16.74 -5.90 -17.48
N LEU A 343 -15.64 -5.60 -18.17
CA LEU A 343 -14.90 -6.56 -19.01
C LEU A 343 -13.91 -7.40 -18.21
N GLU A 344 -13.25 -6.83 -17.20
CA GLU A 344 -12.28 -7.50 -16.31
C GLU A 344 -12.84 -8.80 -15.73
N SER A 345 -14.08 -8.78 -15.23
CA SER A 345 -14.75 -10.01 -14.74
C SER A 345 -14.84 -11.11 -15.81
N ALA A 346 -15.06 -10.73 -17.07
CA ALA A 346 -15.16 -11.66 -18.18
C ALA A 346 -13.79 -12.14 -18.69
N VAL A 347 -12.73 -11.32 -18.57
CA VAL A 347 -11.35 -11.74 -18.89
C VAL A 347 -10.98 -12.95 -18.04
N TYR A 348 -11.16 -12.88 -16.72
CA TYR A 348 -10.85 -13.98 -15.81
C TYR A 348 -11.64 -15.27 -16.15
N ASP A 349 -12.95 -15.17 -16.31
CA ASP A 349 -13.81 -16.30 -16.65
C ASP A 349 -13.44 -16.93 -18.00
N ILE A 350 -13.02 -16.11 -18.98
CA ILE A 350 -12.67 -16.59 -20.31
C ILE A 350 -11.28 -17.25 -20.31
N SER A 351 -10.27 -16.61 -19.73
CA SER A 351 -8.91 -17.16 -19.61
C SER A 351 -8.89 -18.54 -18.95
N THR A 352 -9.63 -18.68 -17.86
CA THR A 352 -9.71 -19.92 -17.08
C THR A 352 -10.63 -20.98 -17.71
N GLY A 353 -11.74 -20.55 -18.33
CA GLY A 353 -12.75 -21.44 -18.89
C GLY A 353 -12.46 -21.98 -20.30
N TYR A 354 -11.59 -21.29 -21.06
CA TYR A 354 -11.35 -21.55 -22.48
C TYR A 354 -9.86 -21.66 -22.84
N THR A 355 -9.00 -22.06 -21.90
CA THR A 355 -7.55 -22.15 -22.10
C THR A 355 -7.14 -22.94 -23.34
N ASP A 356 -7.74 -24.10 -23.60
CA ASP A 356 -7.43 -24.92 -24.79
C ASP A 356 -7.86 -24.23 -26.09
N ASP A 357 -9.01 -23.54 -26.08
CA ASP A 357 -9.56 -22.83 -27.23
C ASP A 357 -8.73 -21.56 -27.54
N ILE A 358 -8.31 -20.83 -26.49
CA ILE A 358 -7.37 -19.70 -26.58
C ILE A 358 -6.04 -20.18 -27.19
N ALA A 359 -5.54 -21.33 -26.72
CA ALA A 359 -4.30 -21.90 -27.22
C ALA A 359 -4.40 -22.36 -28.68
N ALA A 360 -5.54 -22.93 -29.07
CA ALA A 360 -5.81 -23.34 -30.46
C ALA A 360 -5.90 -22.14 -31.42
N ASN A 361 -6.20 -20.95 -30.91
CA ASN A 361 -6.30 -19.71 -31.68
C ASN A 361 -5.04 -18.83 -31.62
N GLU A 362 -3.96 -19.30 -31.00
CA GLU A 362 -2.70 -18.54 -30.83
C GLU A 362 -2.90 -17.21 -30.07
N LEU A 363 -3.86 -17.17 -29.13
CA LEU A 363 -4.22 -15.97 -28.35
C LEU A 363 -3.66 -15.98 -26.93
N GLN A 364 -2.75 -16.91 -26.59
CA GLN A 364 -2.23 -17.07 -25.22
C GLN A 364 -1.55 -15.80 -24.73
N ASP A 365 -0.66 -15.22 -25.54
CA ASP A 365 0.07 -14.01 -25.17
C ASP A 365 -0.90 -12.83 -25.04
N THR A 366 -1.89 -12.72 -25.94
CA THR A 366 -2.92 -11.68 -25.87
C THR A 366 -3.73 -11.73 -24.58
N TYR A 367 -4.20 -12.91 -24.17
CA TYR A 367 -4.94 -13.03 -22.91
C TYR A 367 -4.05 -12.86 -21.68
N ARG A 368 -2.78 -13.26 -21.76
CA ARG A 368 -1.79 -12.97 -20.73
C ARG A 368 -1.56 -11.47 -20.57
N ASP A 369 -1.47 -10.72 -21.66
CA ASP A 369 -1.34 -9.26 -21.62
C ASP A 369 -2.57 -8.61 -20.99
N LEU A 370 -3.79 -9.12 -21.27
CA LEU A 370 -5.00 -8.64 -20.61
C LEU A 370 -4.96 -8.84 -19.08
N GLU A 371 -4.50 -10.00 -18.61
CA GLU A 371 -4.34 -10.27 -17.17
C GLU A 371 -3.29 -9.36 -16.53
N ILE A 372 -2.20 -9.06 -17.24
CA ILE A 372 -1.19 -8.09 -16.80
C ILE A 372 -1.78 -6.69 -16.73
N MET A 373 -2.56 -6.25 -17.74
CA MET A 373 -3.24 -4.96 -17.72
C MET A 373 -4.20 -4.83 -16.54
N ASP A 374 -4.99 -5.88 -16.26
CA ASP A 374 -5.94 -5.88 -15.15
C ASP A 374 -5.22 -5.73 -13.80
N LYS A 375 -4.07 -6.40 -13.62
CA LYS A 375 -3.21 -6.21 -12.45
C LYS A 375 -2.63 -4.80 -12.34
N LEU A 376 -2.07 -4.27 -13.43
CA LEU A 376 -1.47 -2.93 -13.47
C LEU A 376 -2.49 -1.83 -13.13
N LEU A 377 -3.75 -2.01 -13.56
CA LEU A 377 -4.87 -1.09 -13.30
C LEU A 377 -5.68 -1.46 -12.04
N SER A 378 -5.20 -2.41 -11.24
CA SER A 378 -5.85 -2.78 -9.99
C SER A 378 -5.61 -1.72 -8.91
N GLY A 379 -6.32 -1.83 -7.79
CA GLY A 379 -6.05 -1.00 -6.61
C GLY A 379 -4.69 -1.26 -5.95
N SER A 380 -3.93 -2.26 -6.38
CA SER A 380 -2.60 -2.59 -5.84
C SER A 380 -1.50 -2.12 -6.81
N MET A 381 -1.01 -0.90 -6.62
CA MET A 381 0.00 -0.27 -7.48
C MET A 381 1.29 -1.09 -7.65
N PHE A 382 1.69 -1.82 -6.60
CA PHE A 382 2.92 -2.61 -6.52
C PHE A 382 2.69 -4.12 -6.70
N VAL A 383 1.55 -4.52 -7.24
CA VAL A 383 1.21 -5.94 -7.44
C VAL A 383 2.30 -6.68 -8.22
N ASP A 384 2.56 -7.94 -7.88
CA ASP A 384 3.45 -8.78 -8.68
C ASP A 384 2.74 -9.16 -10.00
N ILE A 385 3.24 -8.59 -11.10
CA ILE A 385 2.69 -8.83 -12.44
C ILE A 385 3.15 -10.17 -13.03
N ASP A 386 4.28 -10.72 -12.56
CA ASP A 386 4.84 -11.97 -13.06
C ASP A 386 4.16 -13.21 -12.45
N ASN A 387 3.61 -13.07 -11.24
CA ASN A 387 2.96 -14.18 -10.56
C ASN A 387 1.49 -14.36 -10.98
N ILE A 388 1.24 -15.05 -12.10
CA ILE A 388 -0.10 -15.39 -12.59
C ILE A 388 -0.51 -16.74 -11.98
N ALA A 389 -1.70 -16.82 -11.38
CA ALA A 389 -2.21 -18.00 -10.68
C ALA A 389 -2.14 -19.25 -11.58
N VAL A 390 -1.25 -20.20 -11.23
CA VAL A 390 -1.09 -21.46 -11.94
C VAL A 390 -2.00 -22.52 -11.32
N MET A 391 -2.77 -23.25 -12.14
CA MET A 391 -3.53 -24.40 -11.66
C MET A 391 -2.62 -25.42 -10.95
N GLY A 392 -2.98 -25.79 -9.71
CA GLY A 392 -2.25 -26.78 -8.91
C GLY A 392 -1.52 -26.21 -7.68
N VAL A 393 -1.96 -25.06 -7.17
CA VAL A 393 -1.39 -24.41 -5.97
C VAL A 393 -1.35 -25.39 -4.80
N LEU A 394 -0.20 -25.46 -4.14
CA LEU A 394 0.00 -26.26 -2.94
C LEU A 394 -0.74 -25.60 -1.78
N ASN A 395 -1.63 -26.35 -1.12
CA ASN A 395 -2.28 -25.87 0.10
C ASN A 395 -1.41 -26.19 1.31
N VAL A 396 -1.48 -25.30 2.30
CA VAL A 396 -0.83 -25.43 3.59
C VAL A 396 -1.40 -26.59 4.38
N ASP A 397 -0.52 -27.40 4.99
CA ASP A 397 -0.89 -28.41 5.97
C ASP A 397 -0.41 -28.04 7.39
N THR A 398 -0.86 -28.85 8.37
CA THR A 398 -0.53 -28.63 9.78
C THR A 398 0.97 -28.71 10.07
N ASP A 399 1.72 -29.54 9.34
CA ASP A 399 3.16 -29.71 9.54
C ASP A 399 3.93 -28.47 9.08
N TYR A 400 3.52 -27.87 7.95
CA TYR A 400 4.07 -26.62 7.46
C TYR A 400 3.77 -25.46 8.42
N ILE A 401 2.55 -25.36 8.94
CA ILE A 401 2.19 -24.35 9.95
C ILE A 401 3.04 -24.51 11.21
N ALA A 402 3.25 -25.75 11.69
CA ALA A 402 4.07 -26.00 12.85
C ALA A 402 5.53 -25.56 12.64
N ALA A 403 6.10 -25.82 11.45
CA ALA A 403 7.43 -25.35 11.10
C ALA A 403 7.52 -23.81 11.05
N CYS A 404 6.50 -23.14 10.49
CA CYS A 404 6.43 -21.68 10.45
C CYS A 404 6.32 -21.06 11.84
N LYS A 405 5.53 -21.65 12.73
CA LYS A 405 5.41 -21.25 14.14
C LYS A 405 6.74 -21.36 14.87
N GLU A 406 7.45 -22.48 14.69
CA GLU A 406 8.76 -22.69 15.31
C GLU A 406 9.78 -21.67 14.79
N LYS A 407 9.83 -21.45 13.47
CA LYS A 407 10.68 -20.45 12.83
C LYS A 407 10.46 -19.05 13.43
N LEU A 408 9.24 -18.52 13.36
CA LEU A 408 8.94 -17.19 13.85
C LEU A 408 9.18 -17.06 15.36
N THR A 409 8.86 -18.09 16.15
CA THR A 409 9.14 -18.07 17.59
C THR A 409 10.62 -17.93 17.88
N ASN A 410 11.49 -18.62 17.14
CA ASN A 410 12.93 -18.53 17.30
C ASN A 410 13.46 -17.15 16.86
N GLU A 411 13.00 -16.65 15.72
CA GLU A 411 13.42 -15.33 15.21
C GLU A 411 13.02 -14.19 16.16
N PHE A 412 11.79 -14.19 16.67
CA PHE A 412 11.36 -13.22 17.68
C PHE A 412 12.07 -13.43 19.03
N ALA A 413 12.43 -14.66 19.41
CA ALA A 413 13.17 -14.90 20.63
C ALA A 413 14.58 -14.27 20.57
N ASP A 414 15.27 -14.42 19.44
CA ASP A 414 16.57 -13.80 19.18
C ASP A 414 16.46 -12.26 19.14
N LEU A 415 15.48 -11.74 18.40
CA LEU A 415 15.19 -10.30 18.32
C LEU A 415 14.93 -9.72 19.71
N PHE A 416 14.08 -10.36 20.51
CA PHE A 416 13.75 -9.88 21.85
C PHE A 416 14.86 -10.10 22.89
N ALA A 417 15.90 -10.87 22.57
CA ALA A 417 17.09 -11.00 23.40
C ALA A 417 18.10 -9.89 23.13
N ALA A 418 18.15 -9.40 21.88
CA ALA A 418 19.03 -8.31 21.47
C ALA A 418 18.52 -6.92 21.92
N ASN A 419 17.20 -6.78 22.10
CA ASN A 419 16.54 -5.50 22.34
C ASN A 419 16.14 -5.26 23.80
N SER A 420 16.01 -3.97 24.16
CA SER A 420 15.48 -3.55 25.47
C SER A 420 14.00 -3.92 25.63
N MET A 421 13.50 -3.95 26.86
CA MET A 421 12.08 -4.24 27.12
C MET A 421 11.14 -3.22 26.44
N THR A 422 11.56 -1.96 26.38
CA THR A 422 10.80 -0.87 25.75
C THR A 422 10.68 -1.09 24.25
N VAL A 423 11.78 -1.41 23.58
CA VAL A 423 11.81 -1.73 22.15
C VAL A 423 10.99 -2.99 21.86
N ASN A 424 11.12 -4.03 22.68
CA ASN A 424 10.33 -5.25 22.53
C ASN A 424 8.82 -5.00 22.61
N ARG A 425 8.37 -4.08 23.48
CA ARG A 425 6.95 -3.71 23.57
C ARG A 425 6.47 -2.98 22.33
N ALA A 426 7.29 -2.09 21.78
CA ALA A 426 6.99 -1.39 20.53
C ALA A 426 6.87 -2.36 19.35
N ILE A 427 7.81 -3.31 19.22
CA ILE A 427 7.74 -4.38 18.21
C ILE A 427 6.44 -5.19 18.38
N MET A 428 6.11 -5.61 19.61
CA MET A 428 4.86 -6.33 19.86
C MET A 428 3.64 -5.50 19.47
N ALA A 429 3.57 -4.22 19.82
CA ALA A 429 2.45 -3.35 19.48
C ALA A 429 2.27 -3.25 17.96
N LYS A 430 3.36 -2.99 17.24
CA LYS A 430 3.39 -2.87 15.78
C LYS A 430 3.00 -4.18 15.09
N ILE A 431 3.43 -5.34 15.59
CA ILE A 431 3.00 -6.63 15.02
C ILE A 431 1.53 -6.90 15.30
N LEU A 432 1.05 -6.63 16.53
CA LEU A 432 -0.35 -6.85 16.90
C LEU A 432 -1.32 -5.96 16.12
N SER A 433 -0.90 -4.77 15.67
CA SER A 433 -1.71 -3.93 14.79
C SER A 433 -1.74 -4.40 13.34
N ASN A 434 -0.81 -5.26 12.91
CA ASN A 434 -0.71 -5.76 11.53
C ASN A 434 -1.25 -7.18 11.33
N ILE A 435 -1.59 -7.90 12.41
CA ILE A 435 -2.25 -9.21 12.31
C ILE A 435 -3.78 -9.08 12.30
N PRO A 436 -4.50 -10.05 11.71
CA PRO A 436 -5.96 -10.13 11.87
C PRO A 436 -6.38 -10.09 13.34
N VAL A 437 -7.52 -9.45 13.60
CA VAL A 437 -8.08 -9.33 14.95
C VAL A 437 -8.21 -10.72 15.59
N PHE A 438 -7.48 -10.93 16.69
CA PHE A 438 -7.35 -12.22 17.38
C PHE A 438 -8.40 -12.44 18.49
N PHE A 439 -9.42 -11.58 18.55
CA PHE A 439 -10.51 -11.69 19.51
C PHE A 439 -11.71 -12.42 18.90
N ASN A 440 -12.28 -13.35 19.65
CA ASN A 440 -13.45 -14.13 19.23
C ASN A 440 -14.77 -13.48 19.65
N THR A 441 -14.73 -12.61 20.67
CA THR A 441 -15.94 -11.97 21.22
C THR A 441 -15.72 -10.50 21.54
N THR A 442 -16.81 -9.73 21.55
CA THR A 442 -16.80 -8.32 21.97
C THR A 442 -16.40 -8.14 23.43
N ASP A 443 -16.64 -9.15 24.27
CA ASP A 443 -16.25 -9.12 25.68
C ASP A 443 -14.74 -9.30 25.85
N GLU A 444 -14.10 -10.16 25.06
CA GLU A 444 -12.63 -10.27 25.02
C GLU A 444 -11.96 -8.95 24.63
N ILE A 445 -12.53 -8.23 23.66
CA ILE A 445 -12.07 -6.90 23.26
C ILE A 445 -12.17 -5.93 24.44
N ARG A 446 -13.35 -5.85 25.08
CA ARG A 446 -13.57 -4.95 26.22
C ARG A 446 -12.61 -5.26 27.37
N GLU A 447 -12.43 -6.54 27.69
CA GLU A 447 -11.50 -6.99 28.73
C GLU A 447 -10.05 -6.67 28.38
N TYR A 448 -9.64 -6.80 27.11
CA TYR A 448 -8.30 -6.48 26.67
C TYR A 448 -8.01 -4.97 26.76
N VAL A 449 -8.90 -4.12 26.25
CA VAL A 449 -8.76 -2.66 26.27
C VAL A 449 -8.68 -2.17 27.73
N ASN A 450 -9.68 -2.51 28.54
CA ASN A 450 -9.71 -2.13 29.95
C ASN A 450 -8.52 -2.71 30.72
N GLY A 451 -8.17 -3.97 30.47
CA GLY A 451 -7.03 -4.64 31.08
C GLY A 451 -5.69 -3.99 30.75
N SER A 452 -5.51 -3.52 29.51
CA SER A 452 -4.28 -2.86 29.07
C SER A 452 -4.10 -1.50 29.75
N LEU A 453 -5.14 -0.67 29.72
CA LEU A 453 -5.13 0.66 30.32
C LEU A 453 -5.02 0.59 31.85
N SER A 454 -5.82 -0.27 32.52
CA SER A 454 -5.86 -0.34 33.99
C SER A 454 -4.59 -0.92 34.61
N ARG A 455 -3.82 -1.72 33.86
CA ARG A 455 -2.53 -2.26 34.27
C ARG A 455 -1.37 -1.31 33.95
N CYS A 456 -1.62 -0.20 33.26
CA CYS A 456 -0.62 0.84 33.04
C CYS A 456 -0.36 1.60 34.34
N ARG A 457 0.90 1.61 34.80
CA ARG A 457 1.31 2.27 36.04
C ARG A 457 2.02 3.60 35.81
N GLU A 458 2.48 3.84 34.59
CA GLU A 458 3.10 5.11 34.21
C GLU A 458 2.02 6.07 33.73
N LYS A 459 1.84 7.16 34.47
CA LYS A 459 0.78 8.14 34.19
C LYS A 459 1.03 8.89 32.87
N SER A 460 2.30 9.14 32.52
CA SER A 460 2.67 9.75 31.24
C SER A 460 2.38 8.84 30.06
N GLU A 461 2.63 7.53 30.18
CA GLU A 461 2.30 6.52 29.17
C GLU A 461 0.79 6.46 28.96
N LEU A 462 0.01 6.37 30.04
CA LEU A 462 -1.45 6.36 29.97
C LEU A 462 -2.03 7.66 29.36
N LEU A 463 -1.44 8.82 29.67
CA LEU A 463 -1.85 10.09 29.08
C LEU A 463 -1.54 10.14 27.58
N ALA A 464 -0.39 9.63 27.16
CA ALA A 464 -0.04 9.54 25.75
C ALA A 464 -1.01 8.62 24.98
N ASP A 465 -1.28 7.43 25.53
CA ASP A 465 -2.27 6.51 24.96
C ASP A 465 -3.65 7.19 24.86
N TYR A 466 -4.06 7.95 25.88
CA TYR A 466 -5.32 8.67 25.92
C TYR A 466 -5.42 9.74 24.83
N ILE A 467 -4.41 10.60 24.69
CA ILE A 467 -4.40 11.70 23.72
C ILE A 467 -4.42 11.17 22.30
N VAL A 468 -3.54 10.21 21.97
CA VAL A 468 -3.45 9.63 20.63
C VAL A 468 -4.77 8.96 20.25
N ILE A 469 -5.34 8.16 21.15
CA ILE A 469 -6.61 7.48 20.87
C ILE A 469 -7.77 8.49 20.76
N LYS A 470 -7.80 9.56 21.56
CA LYS A 470 -8.80 10.63 21.44
C LYS A 470 -8.73 11.33 20.08
N GLN A 471 -7.53 11.67 19.61
CA GLN A 471 -7.35 12.26 18.28
C GLN A 471 -7.90 11.33 17.18
N MET A 472 -7.59 10.02 17.25
CA MET A 472 -8.15 9.02 16.33
C MET A 472 -9.67 8.89 16.39
N MET A 473 -10.31 9.29 17.50
CA MET A 473 -11.76 9.25 17.66
C MET A 473 -12.46 10.52 17.13
N GLU A 474 -11.71 11.60 16.92
CA GLU A 474 -12.19 12.88 16.42
C GLU A 474 -12.03 13.04 14.90
N GLU A 475 -11.09 12.30 14.31
CA GLU A 475 -10.95 12.05 12.85
C GLU A 475 -12.10 11.20 12.30
#